data_AF-A0AA89B038-F1
#
_entry.id   AF-A0AA89B038-F1
#
_cell.length_a   1.000
_cell.length_b   1.000
_cell.length_c   1.000
_cell.angle_alpha   90.00
_cell.angle_beta   90.00
_cell.angle_gamma   90.00
#
_symmetry.space_group_name_H-M   'P 1'
#
loop_
_entity.id
_entity.type
_entity.pdbx_description
1 polymer ?
#
loop_
_entity_poly.entity_id
_entity_poly.type
_entity_poly.pdbx_seq_one_letter_code
_entity_poly.pdbx_strand_id
1 'polypeptide(L)'
;MDCFRLGVAMLVGRKRPCKEFLEVAKSLHQKPKIRNRALTAMLNIQTAPLGLSAVISEFEYLQSDVYLLHFVALTWNAEDLVPPREKCIFNFNSKEELKKWHLYSDSEYGGLSSASLEITDAGNGSTGVGIFSGNLSLDVTEGTKWNISRSGFCGMRSKKFDGFIDLDPFDTIALKLKGDGRCYISTIYTENWVNSPGQQEDNSWQAFVFVPKDNWYIAKIPLARYLPTWRGNVIDAELEMNPSRVLGMSLSVNAEGGVPDARTGPGDFRVDIDWIKALRTQ
;
A
#
# COMPACT_ATOMS: atom_id res chain seq x y z
N MET A 1 -7.51 16.09 -42.64
CA MET A 1 -8.65 16.53 -43.45
C MET A 1 -9.76 15.46 -43.56
N ASP A 2 -9.59 14.29 -42.94
CA ASP A 2 -10.55 13.17 -43.04
C ASP A 2 -11.62 13.11 -41.94
N CYS A 3 -11.48 13.84 -40.82
CA CYS A 3 -12.50 13.86 -39.77
C CYS A 3 -13.75 14.68 -40.14
N PHE A 4 -13.63 15.63 -41.09
CA PHE A 4 -14.75 16.49 -41.51
C PHE A 4 -15.78 15.73 -42.35
N ARG A 5 -15.35 14.69 -43.09
CA ARG A 5 -16.26 13.81 -43.87
C ARG A 5 -17.02 12.82 -42.99
N LEU A 6 -16.53 12.52 -41.79
CA LEU A 6 -17.21 11.63 -40.84
C LEU A 6 -18.43 12.30 -40.17
N GLY A 7 -18.36 13.61 -39.92
CA GLY A 7 -19.47 14.36 -39.30
C GLY A 7 -20.70 14.48 -40.19
N VAL A 8 -20.51 14.65 -41.51
CA VAL A 8 -21.64 14.77 -42.46
C VAL A 8 -22.34 13.43 -42.70
N ALA A 9 -21.63 12.30 -42.54
CA ALA A 9 -22.24 10.97 -42.69
C ALA A 9 -23.27 10.64 -41.61
N MET A 10 -23.22 11.28 -40.44
CA MET A 10 -24.24 11.12 -39.39
C MET A 10 -25.55 11.88 -39.66
N LEU A 11 -25.56 12.85 -40.58
CA LEU A 11 -26.77 13.58 -40.99
C LEU A 11 -27.59 12.88 -42.08
N VAL A 12 -27.06 11.84 -42.74
CA VAL A 12 -27.75 11.12 -43.82
C VAL A 12 -27.90 9.64 -43.43
N GLY A 13 -28.99 9.32 -42.75
CA GLY A 13 -29.28 8.02 -42.13
C GLY A 13 -28.99 6.78 -43.00
N ARG A 14 -27.80 6.18 -42.80
CA ARG A 14 -27.51 4.80 -43.22
C ARG A 14 -27.17 3.92 -42.02
N LYS A 15 -27.94 2.84 -41.91
CA LYS A 15 -27.81 1.78 -40.89
C LYS A 15 -26.48 1.01 -41.06
N ARG A 16 -25.51 1.26 -40.17
CA ARG A 16 -24.69 0.25 -39.43
C ARG A 16 -23.48 0.94 -38.74
N PRO A 17 -23.13 0.58 -37.50
CA PRO A 17 -21.93 1.13 -36.85
C PRO A 17 -20.64 0.50 -37.39
N CYS A 18 -19.62 1.32 -37.66
CA CYS A 18 -18.26 0.87 -38.00
C CYS A 18 -17.53 0.34 -36.75
N LYS A 19 -16.63 -0.65 -36.95
CA LYS A 19 -15.83 -1.31 -35.90
C LYS A 19 -15.03 -0.34 -35.01
N GLU A 20 -14.62 0.81 -35.53
CA GLU A 20 -13.88 1.85 -34.81
C GLU A 20 -14.70 2.47 -33.67
N PHE A 21 -16.03 2.54 -33.81
CA PHE A 21 -16.92 3.05 -32.75
C PHE A 21 -16.97 2.12 -31.53
N LEU A 22 -16.76 0.82 -31.74
CA LEU A 22 -16.74 -0.19 -30.69
C LEU A 22 -15.44 -0.16 -29.87
N GLU A 23 -14.32 0.25 -30.47
CA GLU A 23 -13.03 0.36 -29.78
C GLU A 23 -12.95 1.60 -28.88
N VAL A 24 -13.49 2.73 -29.33
CA VAL A 24 -13.60 3.94 -28.50
C VAL A 24 -14.55 3.71 -27.31
N ALA A 25 -15.64 2.96 -27.53
CA ALA A 25 -16.54 2.57 -26.44
C ALA A 25 -15.91 1.58 -25.44
N LYS A 26 -14.97 0.74 -25.89
CA LYS A 26 -14.22 -0.20 -25.03
C LYS A 26 -13.19 0.51 -24.14
N SER A 27 -12.57 1.61 -24.59
CA SER A 27 -11.63 2.37 -23.73
C SER A 27 -12.34 3.16 -22.62
N LEU A 28 -13.62 3.47 -22.80
CA LEU A 28 -14.46 4.15 -21.80
C LEU A 28 -14.94 3.22 -20.66
N HIS A 29 -14.60 1.93 -20.69
CA HIS A 29 -15.05 0.95 -19.69
C HIS A 29 -14.35 1.06 -18.32
N GLN A 30 -13.30 1.89 -18.19
CA GLN A 30 -12.49 1.99 -16.96
C GLN A 30 -12.85 3.16 -16.02
N LYS A 31 -13.87 3.99 -16.30
CA LYS A 31 -14.22 5.13 -15.43
C LYS A 31 -15.75 5.32 -15.27
N PRO A 32 -16.38 4.87 -14.16
CA PRO A 32 -17.84 4.88 -14.00
C PRO A 32 -18.47 6.28 -13.93
N LYS A 33 -17.72 7.33 -13.53
CA LYS A 33 -18.25 8.71 -13.45
C LYS A 33 -18.45 9.39 -14.81
N ILE A 34 -17.69 9.00 -15.85
CA ILE A 34 -17.77 9.61 -17.20
C ILE A 34 -18.93 8.98 -18.00
N ARG A 35 -19.16 7.67 -17.81
CA ARG A 35 -20.26 6.92 -18.42
C ARG A 35 -21.63 7.54 -18.13
N ASN A 36 -21.88 7.97 -16.88
CA ASN A 36 -23.19 8.50 -16.50
C ASN A 36 -23.49 9.86 -17.15
N ARG A 37 -22.49 10.73 -17.36
CA ARG A 37 -22.71 12.02 -18.03
C ARG A 37 -22.89 11.89 -19.54
N ALA A 38 -22.10 11.02 -20.18
CA ALA A 38 -22.23 10.74 -21.61
C ALA A 38 -23.56 10.04 -21.95
N LEU A 39 -24.02 9.08 -21.12
CA LEU A 39 -25.34 8.48 -21.30
C LEU A 39 -26.48 9.47 -21.06
N THR A 40 -26.36 10.37 -20.08
CA THR A 40 -27.39 11.38 -19.79
C THR A 40 -27.52 12.38 -20.94
N ALA A 41 -26.41 12.78 -21.57
CA ALA A 41 -26.43 13.61 -22.78
C ALA A 41 -27.07 12.86 -23.97
N MET A 42 -26.75 11.56 -24.16
CA MET A 42 -27.35 10.75 -25.23
C MET A 42 -28.86 10.51 -25.04
N LEU A 43 -29.35 10.36 -23.80
CA LEU A 43 -30.77 10.18 -23.51
C LEU A 43 -31.59 11.47 -23.67
N ASN A 44 -31.00 12.64 -23.41
CA ASN A 44 -31.68 13.93 -23.58
C ASN A 44 -31.80 14.37 -25.05
N ILE A 45 -30.96 13.86 -25.95
CA ILE A 45 -31.06 14.13 -27.41
C ILE A 45 -32.29 13.44 -28.02
N GLN A 46 -32.82 12.38 -27.42
CA GLN A 46 -33.97 11.66 -27.94
C GLN A 46 -35.34 12.21 -27.50
N THR A 47 -35.41 13.17 -26.57
CA THR A 47 -36.70 13.55 -25.94
C THR A 47 -36.98 15.04 -25.78
N ALA A 48 -36.16 15.96 -26.29
CA ALA A 48 -36.43 17.40 -26.14
C ALA A 48 -36.52 18.15 -27.49
N PRO A 49 -37.52 19.04 -27.69
CA PRO A 49 -37.51 20.00 -28.79
C PRO A 49 -36.62 21.18 -28.37
N LEU A 50 -35.31 21.02 -28.44
CA LEU A 50 -34.36 22.09 -28.12
C LEU A 50 -33.76 22.67 -29.40
N GLY A 51 -33.84 23.99 -29.52
CA GLY A 51 -33.42 24.74 -30.70
C GLY A 51 -31.91 24.66 -30.95
N LEU A 52 -31.55 24.85 -32.22
CA LEU A 52 -30.21 24.69 -32.81
C LEU A 52 -29.07 25.40 -32.04
N SER A 53 -29.37 26.45 -31.26
CA SER A 53 -28.35 27.22 -30.52
C SER A 53 -27.82 26.51 -29.27
N ALA A 54 -28.61 25.67 -28.61
CA ALA A 54 -28.19 24.96 -27.40
C ALA A 54 -27.25 23.79 -27.72
N VAL A 55 -27.43 23.15 -28.89
CA VAL A 55 -26.58 22.06 -29.37
C VAL A 55 -25.18 22.57 -29.76
N ILE A 56 -25.09 23.80 -30.27
CA ILE A 56 -23.83 24.41 -30.68
C ILE A 56 -22.95 24.74 -29.46
N SER A 57 -23.52 25.26 -28.37
CA SER A 57 -22.72 25.60 -27.18
C SER A 57 -22.19 24.38 -26.43
N GLU A 58 -22.94 23.27 -26.39
CA GLU A 58 -22.44 22.00 -25.85
C GLU A 58 -21.32 21.41 -26.72
N PHE A 59 -21.38 21.58 -28.04
CA PHE A 59 -20.33 21.12 -28.96
C PHE A 59 -19.03 21.92 -28.82
N GLU A 60 -19.10 23.24 -28.66
CA GLU A 60 -17.93 24.10 -28.41
C GLU A 60 -17.27 23.79 -27.05
N TYR A 61 -18.07 23.49 -26.02
CA TYR A 61 -17.58 23.07 -24.71
C TYR A 61 -16.81 21.73 -24.79
N LEU A 62 -17.37 20.74 -25.50
CA LEU A 62 -16.69 19.45 -25.73
C LEU A 62 -15.42 19.60 -26.56
N GLN A 63 -15.40 20.54 -27.51
CA GLN A 63 -14.19 20.84 -28.28
C GLN A 63 -13.08 21.38 -27.37
N SER A 64 -13.42 22.25 -26.43
CA SER A 64 -12.47 22.81 -25.46
C SER A 64 -11.89 21.75 -24.51
N ASP A 65 -12.70 20.80 -24.04
CA ASP A 65 -12.25 19.66 -23.22
C ASP A 65 -11.33 18.71 -24.01
N VAL A 66 -11.60 18.49 -25.30
CA VAL A 66 -10.75 17.69 -26.19
C VAL A 66 -9.43 18.39 -26.49
N TYR A 67 -9.42 19.73 -26.64
CA TYR A 67 -8.18 20.50 -26.77
C TYR A 67 -7.37 20.49 -25.47
N LEU A 68 -8.02 20.56 -24.31
CA LEU A 68 -7.36 20.44 -23.01
C LEU A 68 -6.76 19.04 -22.82
N LEU A 69 -7.49 17.97 -23.20
CA LEU A 69 -6.99 16.59 -23.21
C LEU A 69 -5.81 16.39 -24.16
N HIS A 70 -5.84 16.97 -25.36
CA HIS A 70 -4.71 16.94 -26.28
C HIS A 70 -3.50 17.73 -25.77
N PHE A 71 -3.70 18.87 -25.12
CA PHE A 71 -2.62 19.64 -24.51
C PHE A 71 -1.97 18.90 -23.35
N VAL A 72 -2.78 18.27 -22.48
CA VAL A 72 -2.29 17.42 -21.38
C VAL A 72 -1.53 16.19 -21.92
N ALA A 73 -1.97 15.64 -23.05
CA ALA A 73 -1.29 14.50 -23.69
C ALA A 73 0.05 14.89 -24.35
N LEU A 74 0.21 16.14 -24.78
CA LEU A 74 1.43 16.63 -25.44
C LEU A 74 2.50 17.13 -24.46
N THR A 75 2.18 17.30 -23.17
CA THR A 75 3.14 17.70 -22.12
C THR A 75 3.60 16.53 -21.24
N TRP A 76 3.26 15.28 -21.58
CA TRP A 76 3.79 14.11 -20.88
C TRP A 76 5.28 13.93 -21.18
N ASN A 77 6.13 14.17 -20.18
CA ASN A 77 7.49 13.68 -20.23
C ASN A 77 7.45 12.14 -20.20
N ALA A 78 8.26 11.49 -21.03
CA ALA A 78 8.36 10.02 -21.02
C ALA A 78 8.79 9.46 -19.63
N GLU A 79 9.39 10.31 -18.80
CA GLU A 79 9.74 10.02 -17.40
C GLU A 79 8.52 9.90 -16.49
N ASP A 80 7.39 10.57 -16.80
CA ASP A 80 6.12 10.45 -16.06
C ASP A 80 5.36 9.14 -16.38
N LEU A 81 5.77 8.42 -17.43
CA LEU A 81 5.21 7.11 -17.81
C LEU A 81 5.90 5.95 -17.09
N VAL A 82 7.05 6.19 -16.45
CA VAL A 82 7.81 5.16 -15.74
C VAL A 82 7.64 5.38 -14.24
N PRO A 83 7.11 4.40 -13.48
CA PRO A 83 6.99 4.52 -12.04
C PRO A 83 8.34 4.88 -11.40
N PRO A 84 8.36 5.66 -10.31
CA PRO A 84 9.60 6.03 -9.65
C PRO A 84 10.35 4.77 -9.18
N ARG A 85 11.69 4.84 -9.14
CA ARG A 85 12.54 3.70 -8.71
C ARG A 85 12.37 3.36 -7.24
N GLU A 86 11.93 4.32 -6.43
CA GLU A 86 11.64 4.12 -5.02
C GLU A 86 10.43 4.93 -4.56
N LYS A 87 9.77 4.43 -3.51
CA LYS A 87 8.70 5.13 -2.80
C LYS A 87 8.95 5.07 -1.31
N CYS A 88 9.00 6.22 -0.66
CA CYS A 88 9.06 6.31 0.79
C CYS A 88 7.70 5.96 1.40
N ILE A 89 7.69 4.97 2.30
CA ILE A 89 6.48 4.53 3.00
C ILE A 89 6.44 5.15 4.41
N PHE A 90 7.53 4.98 5.16
CA PHE A 90 7.69 5.52 6.51
C PHE A 90 9.07 6.17 6.65
N ASN A 91 9.11 7.28 7.37
CA ASN A 91 10.34 8.05 7.62
C ASN A 91 10.36 8.49 9.08
N PHE A 92 11.36 8.03 9.84
CA PHE A 92 11.46 8.25 11.28
C PHE A 92 12.26 9.50 11.65
N ASN A 93 12.36 10.47 10.73
CA ASN A 93 13.07 11.72 10.95
C ASN A 93 12.29 12.76 11.78
N SER A 94 10.99 12.55 12.03
CA SER A 94 10.14 13.52 12.72
C SER A 94 9.15 12.85 13.68
N LYS A 95 8.93 13.47 14.84
CA LYS A 95 8.07 12.94 15.92
C LYS A 95 6.61 12.77 15.50
N GLU A 96 6.15 13.46 14.46
CA GLU A 96 4.84 13.29 13.85
C GLU A 96 4.63 11.85 13.36
N GLU A 97 5.70 11.17 12.94
CA GLU A 97 5.67 9.78 12.48
C GLU A 97 5.16 8.85 13.59
N LEU A 98 5.49 9.11 14.86
CA LEU A 98 5.04 8.31 16.01
C LEU A 98 3.51 8.17 16.05
N LYS A 99 2.77 9.19 15.60
CA LYS A 99 1.30 9.19 15.59
C LYS A 99 0.72 8.17 14.60
N LYS A 100 1.52 7.69 13.65
CA LYS A 100 1.14 6.66 12.67
C LYS A 100 1.30 5.25 13.22
N TRP A 101 1.93 5.07 14.38
CA TRP A 101 2.23 3.75 14.93
C TRP A 101 1.43 3.47 16.19
N HIS A 102 1.10 2.20 16.37
CA HIS A 102 0.52 1.64 17.58
C HIS A 102 1.42 0.51 18.07
N LEU A 103 1.83 0.59 19.33
CA LEU A 103 2.63 -0.45 19.98
C LEU A 103 1.71 -1.50 20.57
N TYR A 104 2.11 -2.76 20.45
CA TYR A 104 1.42 -3.90 21.04
C TYR A 104 2.44 -4.89 21.60
N SER A 105 2.01 -5.70 22.56
CA SER A 105 2.83 -6.76 23.16
C SER A 105 1.94 -7.84 23.76
N ASP A 106 2.55 -8.94 24.21
CA ASP A 106 1.84 -10.00 24.94
C ASP A 106 1.14 -9.53 26.23
N SER A 107 1.47 -8.34 26.75
CA SER A 107 0.85 -7.78 27.95
C SER A 107 -0.64 -7.52 27.82
N GLU A 108 -1.13 -7.27 26.60
CA GLU A 108 -2.56 -7.18 26.30
C GLU A 108 -3.31 -8.49 26.58
N TYR A 109 -2.58 -9.60 26.64
CA TYR A 109 -3.09 -10.94 26.87
C TYR A 109 -2.61 -11.53 28.21
N GLY A 110 -1.89 -10.76 29.04
CA GLY A 110 -1.40 -11.18 30.36
C GLY A 110 0.08 -11.53 30.44
N GLY A 111 0.83 -11.40 29.34
CA GLY A 111 2.29 -11.47 29.35
C GLY A 111 2.94 -10.25 30.03
N LEU A 112 4.26 -10.29 30.21
CA LEU A 112 5.02 -9.21 30.86
C LEU A 112 6.02 -8.52 29.93
N SER A 113 5.90 -8.68 28.61
CA SER A 113 6.74 -7.95 27.66
C SER A 113 6.31 -6.48 27.55
N SER A 114 7.26 -5.62 27.21
CA SER A 114 7.04 -4.17 27.05
C SER A 114 7.74 -3.62 25.81
N ALA A 115 7.18 -2.57 25.23
CA ALA A 115 7.69 -1.94 24.02
C ALA A 115 7.55 -0.41 24.08
N SER A 116 8.51 0.30 23.49
CA SER A 116 8.53 1.74 23.28
C SER A 116 8.95 2.06 21.85
N LEU A 117 8.47 3.20 21.35
CA LEU A 117 8.91 3.77 20.08
C LEU A 117 9.15 5.26 20.29
N GLU A 118 10.38 5.68 20.07
CA GLU A 118 10.82 7.05 20.25
C GLU A 118 11.51 7.54 18.97
N ILE A 119 11.57 8.86 18.77
CA ILE A 119 12.38 9.46 17.71
C ILE A 119 13.38 10.42 18.36
N THR A 120 14.67 10.20 18.11
CA THR A 120 15.73 11.07 18.63
C THR A 120 15.69 12.42 17.93
N ASP A 121 15.77 13.50 18.72
CA ASP A 121 15.91 14.84 18.16
C ASP A 121 17.28 14.97 17.49
N ALA A 122 17.24 15.35 16.22
CA ALA A 122 18.43 15.49 15.42
C ALA A 122 19.07 16.86 15.67
N GLY A 123 20.06 16.90 16.56
CA GLY A 123 20.87 18.11 16.76
C GLY A 123 21.70 18.42 15.51
N ASN A 124 21.89 19.71 15.22
CA ASN A 124 22.86 20.24 14.26
C ASN A 124 22.81 19.61 12.85
N GLY A 125 21.64 19.57 12.22
CA GLY A 125 21.51 19.18 10.80
C GLY A 125 21.58 17.68 10.51
N SER A 126 21.55 16.83 11.55
CA SER A 126 21.30 15.40 11.38
C SER A 126 19.82 15.13 11.12
N THR A 127 19.49 13.95 10.60
CA THR A 127 18.10 13.45 10.49
C THR A 127 17.73 12.64 11.72
N GLY A 128 16.49 12.75 12.20
CA GLY A 128 16.01 11.98 13.36
C GLY A 128 16.06 10.47 13.11
N VAL A 129 16.12 9.67 14.17
CA VAL A 129 16.15 8.21 14.08
C VAL A 129 15.08 7.64 15.00
N GLY A 130 14.29 6.71 14.48
CA GLY A 130 13.32 5.95 15.26
C GLY A 130 14.03 4.87 16.08
N ILE A 131 13.68 4.73 17.34
CA ILE A 131 14.18 3.68 18.23
C ILE A 131 12.98 2.84 18.66
N PHE A 132 12.91 1.62 18.13
CA PHE A 132 11.95 0.62 18.60
C PHE A 132 12.65 -0.31 19.58
N SER A 133 12.25 -0.26 20.85
CA SER A 133 12.96 -0.96 21.94
C SER A 133 12.01 -1.48 23.00
N GLY A 134 12.52 -2.33 23.89
CA GLY A 134 11.75 -2.83 25.01
C GLY A 134 12.37 -4.08 25.61
N ASN A 135 11.56 -4.83 26.36
CA ASN A 135 11.98 -6.07 27.01
C ASN A 135 10.99 -7.19 26.69
N LEU A 136 11.52 -8.35 26.30
CA LEU A 136 10.73 -9.56 26.07
C LEU A 136 10.76 -10.43 27.33
N SER A 137 9.58 -10.80 27.83
CA SER A 137 9.46 -11.74 28.94
C SER A 137 8.61 -12.94 28.53
N LEU A 138 9.02 -14.13 28.98
CA LEU A 138 8.21 -15.34 28.85
C LEU A 138 7.22 -15.50 30.01
N ASP A 139 7.34 -14.66 31.04
CA ASP A 139 6.48 -14.70 32.22
C ASP A 139 5.07 -14.23 31.90
N VAL A 140 4.10 -14.84 32.59
CA VAL A 140 2.68 -14.59 32.44
C VAL A 140 2.08 -14.34 33.83
N THR A 141 1.17 -13.38 33.92
CA THR A 141 0.51 -13.06 35.19
C THR A 141 -0.36 -14.23 35.64
N GLU A 142 -0.15 -14.72 36.86
CA GLU A 142 -0.97 -15.79 37.45
C GLU A 142 -2.44 -15.34 37.59
N GLY A 143 -3.38 -16.20 37.18
CA GLY A 143 -4.81 -15.97 37.37
C GLY A 143 -5.52 -15.13 36.29
N THR A 144 -4.88 -14.83 35.17
CA THR A 144 -5.55 -14.20 34.02
C THR A 144 -6.58 -15.13 33.40
N LYS A 145 -7.74 -14.59 33.00
CA LYS A 145 -8.76 -15.34 32.24
C LYS A 145 -8.28 -15.81 30.87
N TRP A 146 -7.22 -15.19 30.36
CA TRP A 146 -6.64 -15.47 29.06
C TRP A 146 -5.48 -16.46 29.21
N ASN A 147 -5.76 -17.74 28.92
CA ASN A 147 -4.70 -18.74 28.74
C ASN A 147 -3.95 -18.41 27.45
N ILE A 148 -2.87 -17.64 27.55
CA ILE A 148 -2.01 -17.39 26.41
C ILE A 148 -1.16 -18.62 26.12
N SER A 149 -1.12 -19.01 24.84
CA SER A 149 -0.32 -20.14 24.38
C SER A 149 1.11 -19.73 23.98
N ARG A 150 1.37 -18.43 23.79
CA ARG A 150 2.67 -17.88 23.40
C ARG A 150 2.88 -16.52 24.09
N SER A 151 3.93 -16.41 24.90
CA SER A 151 4.45 -15.18 25.50
C SER A 151 5.80 -14.82 24.88
N GLY A 152 6.33 -13.64 25.22
CA GLY A 152 7.59 -13.12 24.72
C GLY A 152 7.47 -12.46 23.35
N PHE A 153 6.51 -11.57 23.12
CA PHE A 153 6.46 -10.80 21.86
C PHE A 153 6.10 -9.33 22.04
N CYS A 154 6.70 -8.51 21.18
CA CYS A 154 6.44 -7.07 21.06
C CYS A 154 6.35 -6.69 19.57
N GLY A 155 5.59 -5.65 19.25
CA GLY A 155 5.56 -5.11 17.90
C GLY A 155 5.05 -3.69 17.83
N MET A 156 5.32 -3.07 16.68
CA MET A 156 4.72 -1.81 16.27
C MET A 156 3.97 -2.02 14.96
N ARG A 157 2.72 -1.57 14.91
CA ARG A 157 1.85 -1.66 13.74
C ARG A 157 1.47 -0.27 13.28
N SER A 158 1.55 0.00 11.99
CA SER A 158 1.05 1.25 11.45
C SER A 158 -0.47 1.30 11.59
N LYS A 159 -1.02 2.50 11.81
CA LYS A 159 -2.43 2.78 11.53
C LYS A 159 -2.70 2.43 10.06
N LYS A 160 -3.94 2.05 9.77
CA LYS A 160 -4.35 1.83 8.39
C LYS A 160 -4.13 3.12 7.59
N PHE A 161 -3.60 2.97 6.38
CA PHE A 161 -3.44 4.09 5.47
C PHE A 161 -4.81 4.68 5.10
N ASP A 162 -4.82 5.95 4.74
CA ASP A 162 -6.00 6.56 4.14
C ASP A 162 -6.12 6.05 2.69
N GLY A 163 -6.92 5.00 2.51
CA GLY A 163 -6.99 4.22 1.27
C GLY A 163 -5.94 3.11 1.23
N PHE A 164 -5.23 3.00 0.11
CA PHE A 164 -4.23 1.95 -0.12
C PHE A 164 -2.90 2.55 -0.56
N ILE A 165 -1.81 1.91 -0.17
CA ILE A 165 -0.53 2.09 -0.84
C ILE A 165 -0.45 1.06 -1.97
N ASP A 166 -0.30 1.57 -3.19
CA ASP A 166 0.02 0.75 -4.36
C ASP A 166 1.52 0.43 -4.39
N LEU A 167 1.83 -0.85 -4.20
CA LEU A 167 3.16 -1.43 -4.32
C LEU A 167 3.36 -2.22 -5.62
N ASP A 168 2.36 -2.32 -6.49
CA ASP A 168 2.44 -3.07 -7.76
C ASP A 168 3.65 -2.67 -8.64
N PRO A 169 4.06 -1.38 -8.68
CA PRO A 169 5.25 -0.98 -9.44
C PRO A 169 6.61 -1.35 -8.81
N PHE A 170 6.62 -1.99 -7.63
CA PHE A 170 7.83 -2.27 -6.85
C PHE A 170 7.95 -3.78 -6.57
N ASP A 171 9.17 -4.27 -6.45
CA ASP A 171 9.45 -5.70 -6.24
C ASP A 171 10.03 -5.99 -4.84
N THR A 172 10.44 -4.96 -4.11
CA THR A 172 11.22 -5.09 -2.88
C THR A 172 10.80 -4.08 -1.83
N ILE A 173 10.62 -4.53 -0.58
CA ILE A 173 10.62 -3.66 0.59
C ILE A 173 12.04 -3.53 1.11
N ALA A 174 12.47 -2.30 1.38
CA ALA A 174 13.75 -2.00 1.98
C ALA A 174 13.58 -1.28 3.32
N LEU A 175 14.30 -1.74 4.34
CA LEU A 175 14.33 -1.14 5.66
C LEU A 175 15.78 -0.74 5.98
N LYS A 176 16.02 0.53 6.30
CA LYS A 176 17.32 0.97 6.81
C LYS A 176 17.33 0.90 8.33
N LEU A 177 18.07 -0.06 8.87
CA LEU A 177 18.03 -0.47 10.26
C LEU A 177 19.44 -0.59 10.85
N LYS A 178 19.55 -0.36 12.16
CA LYS A 178 20.69 -0.79 12.99
C LYS A 178 20.16 -1.76 14.04
N GLY A 179 20.49 -3.04 13.89
CA GLY A 179 19.96 -4.12 14.71
C GLY A 179 20.70 -4.32 16.03
N ASP A 180 20.12 -5.15 16.89
CA ASP A 180 20.70 -5.68 18.13
C ASP A 180 21.15 -7.15 18.00
N GLY A 181 21.10 -7.70 16.78
CA GLY A 181 21.36 -9.11 16.51
C GLY A 181 20.16 -10.04 16.72
N ARG A 182 18.98 -9.54 17.10
CA ARG A 182 17.74 -10.34 17.07
C ARG A 182 17.16 -10.40 15.66
N CYS A 183 16.32 -11.39 15.43
CA CYS A 183 15.52 -11.48 14.21
C CYS A 183 14.17 -10.80 14.43
N TYR A 184 13.84 -9.86 13.54
CA TYR A 184 12.55 -9.19 13.51
C TYR A 184 11.67 -9.81 12.43
N ILE A 185 10.39 -9.48 12.45
CA ILE A 185 9.39 -9.93 11.48
C ILE A 185 8.76 -8.67 10.89
N SER A 186 8.93 -8.49 9.58
CA SER A 186 8.20 -7.49 8.82
C SER A 186 6.88 -8.09 8.38
N THR A 187 5.76 -7.40 8.61
CA THR A 187 4.44 -7.80 8.12
C THR A 187 3.89 -6.75 7.17
N ILE A 188 3.29 -7.20 6.06
CA ILE A 188 2.47 -6.40 5.15
C ILE A 188 1.01 -6.84 5.36
N TYR A 189 0.12 -5.87 5.52
CA TYR A 189 -1.32 -6.11 5.58
C TYR A 189 -1.95 -5.67 4.25
N THR A 190 -2.61 -6.58 3.56
CA THR A 190 -3.36 -6.27 2.33
C THR A 190 -4.86 -6.38 2.58
N GLU A 191 -5.65 -5.67 1.77
CA GLU A 191 -7.09 -5.90 1.76
C GLU A 191 -7.39 -7.37 1.50
N ASN A 192 -8.36 -7.88 2.24
CA ASN A 192 -8.85 -9.24 2.13
C ASN A 192 -9.75 -9.35 0.89
N TRP A 193 -9.27 -10.06 -0.15
CA TRP A 193 -10.04 -10.37 -1.37
C TRP A 193 -10.60 -11.81 -1.37
N VAL A 194 -10.07 -12.70 -0.53
CA VAL A 194 -10.21 -14.17 -0.70
C VAL A 194 -11.07 -14.85 0.37
N ASN A 195 -11.46 -14.18 1.45
CA ASN A 195 -12.16 -14.90 2.52
C ASN A 195 -13.64 -15.20 2.22
N SER A 196 -14.03 -16.42 2.62
CA SER A 196 -15.42 -16.85 2.74
C SER A 196 -16.25 -15.85 3.56
N PRO A 197 -17.58 -15.75 3.34
CA PRO A 197 -18.43 -14.80 4.05
C PRO A 197 -18.26 -14.91 5.57
N GLY A 198 -17.81 -13.83 6.22
CA GLY A 198 -17.73 -13.74 7.69
C GLY A 198 -16.35 -13.47 8.30
N GLN A 199 -15.26 -13.48 7.53
CA GLN A 199 -13.94 -13.06 8.05
C GLN A 199 -13.59 -11.64 7.64
N GLN A 200 -13.65 -10.72 8.61
CA GLN A 200 -13.31 -9.30 8.44
C GLN A 200 -11.83 -8.98 8.63
N GLU A 201 -10.99 -9.98 8.94
CA GLU A 201 -9.57 -9.76 9.21
C GLU A 201 -8.79 -9.51 7.90
N ASP A 202 -7.79 -8.61 7.96
CA ASP A 202 -6.91 -8.29 6.84
C ASP A 202 -5.95 -9.46 6.56
N ASN A 203 -5.52 -9.64 5.31
CA ASN A 203 -4.53 -10.68 4.99
C ASN A 203 -3.14 -10.23 5.45
N SER A 204 -2.45 -11.06 6.24
CA SER A 204 -1.08 -10.79 6.71
C SER A 204 -0.04 -11.61 5.97
N TRP A 205 1.01 -10.93 5.52
CA TRP A 205 2.15 -11.51 4.83
C TRP A 205 3.41 -11.20 5.62
N GLN A 206 4.23 -12.20 5.96
CA GLN A 206 5.35 -12.04 6.88
C GLN A 206 6.67 -12.48 6.26
N ALA A 207 7.74 -11.75 6.59
CA ALA A 207 9.10 -12.10 6.26
C ALA A 207 10.04 -11.78 7.43
N PHE A 208 11.07 -12.60 7.61
CA PHE A 208 12.10 -12.36 8.62
C PHE A 208 13.07 -11.25 8.18
N VAL A 209 13.49 -10.45 9.16
CA VAL A 209 14.46 -9.37 9.00
C VAL A 209 15.56 -9.57 10.03
N PHE A 210 16.75 -9.94 9.56
CA PHE A 210 17.92 -10.08 10.42
C PHE A 210 18.96 -9.04 10.03
N VAL A 211 19.41 -8.27 11.03
CA VAL A 211 20.43 -7.25 10.88
C VAL A 211 21.46 -7.44 12.00
N PRO A 212 22.75 -7.65 11.66
CA PRO A 212 23.79 -7.77 12.66
C PRO A 212 23.87 -6.55 13.59
N LYS A 213 24.40 -6.77 14.78
CA LYS A 213 24.55 -5.73 15.79
C LYS A 213 25.47 -4.60 15.31
N ASP A 214 25.21 -3.40 15.84
CA ASP A 214 26.12 -2.24 15.88
C ASP A 214 26.38 -1.49 14.55
N ASN A 215 25.90 -1.98 13.41
CA ASN A 215 26.04 -1.29 12.12
C ASN A 215 24.70 -1.02 11.43
N TRP A 216 24.66 0.04 10.61
CA TRP A 216 23.52 0.34 9.75
C TRP A 216 23.55 -0.55 8.51
N TYR A 217 22.41 -1.17 8.22
CA TYR A 217 22.20 -1.98 7.02
C TYR A 217 20.91 -1.58 6.33
N ILE A 218 20.85 -1.85 5.02
CA ILE A 218 19.61 -1.79 4.25
C ILE A 218 19.18 -3.23 4.00
N ALA A 219 18.25 -3.72 4.82
CA ALA A 219 17.63 -5.02 4.62
C ALA A 219 16.65 -4.93 3.45
N LYS A 220 16.90 -5.69 2.38
CA LYS A 220 16.05 -5.75 1.19
C LYS A 220 15.30 -7.07 1.16
N ILE A 221 13.98 -7.01 1.14
CA ILE A 221 13.08 -8.16 1.20
C ILE A 221 12.22 -8.12 -0.07
N PRO A 222 12.48 -9.01 -1.05
CA PRO A 222 11.60 -9.14 -2.19
C PRO A 222 10.17 -9.46 -1.74
N LEU A 223 9.16 -8.87 -2.38
CA LEU A 223 7.75 -9.13 -2.06
C LEU A 223 7.42 -10.63 -2.14
N ALA A 224 8.02 -11.34 -3.09
CA ALA A 224 7.90 -12.78 -3.25
C ALA A 224 8.44 -13.63 -2.06
N ARG A 225 9.16 -13.02 -1.10
CA ARG A 225 9.63 -13.69 0.12
C ARG A 225 8.66 -13.56 1.29
N TYR A 226 7.62 -12.74 1.18
CA TYR A 226 6.59 -12.62 2.20
C TYR A 226 5.61 -13.77 2.08
N LEU A 227 5.48 -14.56 3.15
CA LEU A 227 4.60 -15.72 3.19
C LEU A 227 3.25 -15.36 3.81
N PRO A 228 2.13 -15.93 3.33
CA PRO A 228 0.83 -15.72 3.95
C PRO A 228 0.83 -16.34 5.36
N THR A 229 0.31 -15.60 6.34
CA THR A 229 0.28 -16.04 7.73
C THR A 229 -1.07 -15.77 8.38
N TRP A 230 -1.45 -16.62 9.33
CA TRP A 230 -2.61 -16.46 10.20
C TRP A 230 -2.21 -16.70 11.65
N ARG A 231 -2.40 -15.69 12.51
CA ARG A 231 -2.05 -15.75 13.95
C ARG A 231 -0.63 -16.29 14.20
N GLY A 232 0.32 -15.85 13.37
CA GLY A 232 1.73 -16.24 13.47
C GLY A 232 2.06 -17.64 12.96
N ASN A 233 1.16 -18.30 12.23
CA ASN A 233 1.43 -19.56 11.54
C ASN A 233 1.39 -19.33 10.02
N VAL A 234 2.33 -19.93 9.30
CA VAL A 234 2.31 -19.91 7.83
C VAL A 234 1.11 -20.69 7.33
N ILE A 235 0.38 -20.11 6.38
CA ILE A 235 -0.73 -20.77 5.72
C ILE A 235 -0.14 -21.64 4.61
N ASP A 236 -0.33 -22.95 4.70
CA ASP A 236 0.06 -23.91 3.66
C ASP A 236 -1.00 -23.93 2.55
N ALA A 237 -1.12 -22.80 1.85
CA ALA A 237 -1.99 -22.64 0.69
C ALA A 237 -1.36 -21.64 -0.27
N GLU A 238 -1.59 -21.85 -1.57
CA GLU A 238 -1.17 -20.93 -2.61
C GLU A 238 -2.07 -19.69 -2.57
N LEU A 239 -1.61 -18.68 -1.83
CA LEU A 239 -2.24 -17.37 -1.75
C LEU A 239 -1.31 -16.35 -2.40
N GLU A 240 -1.88 -15.50 -3.24
CA GLU A 240 -1.17 -14.40 -3.88
C GLU A 240 -1.41 -13.08 -3.12
N MET A 241 -0.34 -12.32 -2.88
CA MET A 241 -0.44 -11.00 -2.29
C MET A 241 -1.06 -10.04 -3.30
N ASN A 242 -1.96 -9.16 -2.86
CA ASN A 242 -2.41 -8.03 -3.68
C ASN A 242 -1.57 -6.79 -3.34
N PRO A 243 -0.45 -6.52 -4.07
CA PRO A 243 0.44 -5.40 -3.76
C PRO A 243 -0.20 -4.04 -4.03
N SER A 244 -1.24 -3.96 -4.85
CA SER A 244 -1.95 -2.70 -5.13
C SER A 244 -2.84 -2.22 -3.98
N ARG A 245 -3.15 -3.11 -3.02
CA ARG A 245 -4.11 -2.85 -1.93
C ARG A 245 -3.51 -3.03 -0.55
N VAL A 246 -2.33 -2.45 -0.31
CA VAL A 246 -1.69 -2.48 1.01
C VAL A 246 -2.37 -1.50 1.96
N LEU A 247 -2.78 -2.01 3.11
CA LEU A 247 -3.48 -1.29 4.17
C LEU A 247 -2.56 -0.77 5.28
N GLY A 248 -1.43 -1.43 5.49
CA GLY A 248 -0.51 -1.09 6.57
C GLY A 248 0.68 -2.04 6.65
N MET A 249 1.61 -1.76 7.55
CA MET A 249 2.76 -2.62 7.81
C MET A 249 3.03 -2.72 9.31
N SER A 250 3.78 -3.73 9.73
CA SER A 250 4.31 -3.83 11.09
C SER A 250 5.73 -4.34 11.12
N LEU A 251 6.39 -4.08 12.26
CA LEU A 251 7.64 -4.70 12.64
C LEU A 251 7.46 -5.29 14.04
N SER A 252 7.74 -6.58 14.20
CA SER A 252 7.62 -7.27 15.47
C SER A 252 8.85 -8.11 15.79
N VAL A 253 8.99 -8.48 17.05
CA VAL A 253 10.06 -9.34 17.56
C VAL A 253 9.48 -10.31 18.57
N ASN A 254 10.02 -11.52 18.59
CA ASN A 254 9.67 -12.57 19.52
C ASN A 254 10.91 -13.05 20.27
N ALA A 255 10.69 -13.60 21.46
CA ALA A 255 11.74 -14.24 22.26
C ALA A 255 12.15 -15.56 21.60
N GLU A 256 11.23 -16.25 20.93
CA GLU A 256 11.48 -17.54 20.31
C GLU A 256 11.49 -17.45 18.78
N GLY A 257 12.47 -18.09 18.14
CA GLY A 257 12.57 -18.18 16.68
C GLY A 257 13.54 -17.17 16.06
N GLY A 258 13.62 -17.19 14.73
CA GLY A 258 14.57 -16.41 13.95
C GLY A 258 15.43 -17.27 13.02
N VAL A 259 16.34 -16.62 12.32
CA VAL A 259 17.35 -17.27 11.47
C VAL A 259 18.49 -17.85 12.33
N PRO A 260 19.26 -18.84 11.82
CA PRO A 260 20.51 -19.23 12.45
C PRO A 260 21.39 -18.01 12.73
N ASP A 261 22.09 -18.00 13.87
CA ASP A 261 22.92 -16.90 14.39
C ASP A 261 22.18 -15.68 14.96
N ALA A 262 20.85 -15.64 14.87
CA ALA A 262 20.09 -14.60 15.56
C ALA A 262 20.09 -14.82 17.08
N ARG A 263 20.19 -13.72 17.84
CA ARG A 263 19.97 -13.73 19.29
C ARG A 263 18.51 -14.08 19.58
N THR A 264 18.30 -15.12 20.38
CA THR A 264 16.99 -15.57 20.86
C THR A 264 16.90 -15.50 22.39
N GLY A 265 15.72 -15.78 22.92
CA GLY A 265 15.38 -15.77 24.35
C GLY A 265 14.83 -14.43 24.85
N PRO A 266 14.38 -14.40 26.11
CA PRO A 266 13.90 -13.19 26.78
C PRO A 266 15.00 -12.14 26.93
N GLY A 267 14.61 -10.95 27.39
CA GLY A 267 15.49 -9.81 27.64
C GLY A 267 15.34 -8.70 26.61
N ASP A 268 16.24 -7.72 26.69
CA ASP A 268 16.07 -6.47 25.96
C ASP A 268 16.20 -6.64 24.45
N PHE A 269 15.43 -5.84 23.72
CA PHE A 269 15.57 -5.64 22.29
C PHE A 269 15.66 -4.15 21.96
N ARG A 270 16.35 -3.85 20.85
CA ARG A 270 16.45 -2.50 20.30
C ARG A 270 16.81 -2.56 18.82
N VAL A 271 16.02 -1.87 18.01
CA VAL A 271 16.36 -1.60 16.61
C VAL A 271 16.20 -0.12 16.33
N ASP A 272 17.25 0.49 15.80
CA ASP A 272 17.17 1.86 15.31
C ASP A 272 16.72 1.82 13.83
N ILE A 273 15.81 2.70 13.44
CA ILE A 273 15.10 2.71 12.17
C ILE A 273 15.19 4.10 11.57
N ASP A 274 15.67 4.20 10.34
CA ASP A 274 15.74 5.46 9.58
C ASP A 274 14.49 5.59 8.69
N TRP A 275 14.30 4.62 7.79
CA TRP A 275 13.15 4.61 6.86
C TRP A 275 12.74 3.21 6.43
N ILE A 276 11.53 3.13 5.89
CA ILE A 276 10.99 2.00 5.15
C ILE A 276 10.55 2.49 3.77
N LYS A 277 11.06 1.84 2.71
CA LYS A 277 10.80 2.19 1.31
C LYS A 277 10.37 0.96 0.51
N ALA A 278 9.62 1.19 -0.56
CA ALA A 278 9.49 0.25 -1.66
C ALA A 278 10.51 0.60 -2.74
N LEU A 279 11.17 -0.41 -3.32
CA LEU A 279 12.17 -0.27 -4.36
C LEU A 279 11.76 -1.08 -5.59
N ARG A 280 12.01 -0.52 -6.76
CA ARG A 280 12.00 -1.24 -8.03
C ARG A 280 13.45 -1.56 -8.37
N THR A 281 13.82 -2.83 -8.28
CA THR A 281 15.20 -3.29 -8.46
C THR A 281 15.49 -3.73 -9.89
N GLN A 282 14.46 -3.88 -10.72
CA GLN A 282 14.54 -4.22 -12.15
C GLN A 282 14.01 -3.11 -13.07
#